data_AF-A0A8S0XLN3-F1
#
_entry.id   AF-A0A8S0XLN3-F1
#
_cell.length_a   1.000
_cell.length_b   1.000
_cell.length_c   1.000
_cell.angle_alpha   90.00
_cell.angle_beta   90.00
_cell.angle_gamma   90.00
#
_symmetry.space_group_name_H-M   'P 1'
#
loop_
_entity.id
_entity.type
_entity.pdbx_description
1 polymer ?
#
loop_
_entity_poly.entity_id
_entity_poly.type
_entity_poly.pdbx_seq_one_letter_code
_entity_poly.pdbx_strand_id
1 'polypeptide(L)'
;MDKSELLSELVEVSARPIFQAKNYWHKSVYSTLEARRKAAKESENYALALKADIVSIKRLWEKQLKVIEKWARDEKIPDTDEIGRTIENIERESKTEIMGNKIIFENEDKLNRDELDFIERYSSIEDLNERIASMEEDYLYFRIRDYIILNLFQFLEENREMALSILSGNVPQNVEKISDLICKHANRCMYIDLE
;
A
#
# COMPACT_ATOMS: atom_id res chain seq x y z
N MET A 1 10.84 26.32 -11.10
CA MET A 1 10.77 25.21 -10.15
C MET A 1 10.85 23.93 -10.95
N ASP A 2 11.75 23.02 -10.61
CA ASP A 2 11.94 21.77 -11.34
C ASP A 2 10.73 20.83 -11.09
N LYS A 3 10.18 20.19 -12.13
CA LYS A 3 9.10 19.20 -11.97
C LYS A 3 9.49 18.08 -11.01
N SER A 4 10.77 17.72 -11.02
CA SER A 4 11.36 16.72 -10.14
C SER A 4 11.26 17.13 -8.66
N GLU A 5 11.51 18.40 -8.36
CA GLU A 5 11.44 18.98 -7.03
C GLU A 5 9.98 19.02 -6.54
N LEU A 6 9.08 19.53 -7.38
CA LEU A 6 7.63 19.54 -7.12
C LEU A 6 7.04 18.17 -6.79
N LEU A 7 7.44 17.14 -7.54
CA LEU A 7 7.00 15.76 -7.30
C LEU A 7 7.51 15.24 -5.94
N SER A 8 8.71 15.67 -5.55
CA SER A 8 9.28 15.30 -4.24
C SER A 8 8.53 15.98 -3.10
N GLU A 9 8.23 17.28 -3.24
CA GLU A 9 7.43 18.05 -2.28
C GLU A 9 6.01 17.49 -2.15
N LEU A 10 5.38 17.14 -3.26
CA LEU A 10 4.06 16.50 -3.32
C LEU A 10 4.01 15.26 -2.44
N VAL A 11 4.93 14.31 -2.67
CA VAL A 11 4.95 13.06 -1.91
C VAL A 11 5.30 13.31 -0.44
N GLU A 12 6.22 14.24 -0.16
CA GLU A 12 6.57 14.61 1.22
C GLU A 12 5.36 15.17 1.98
N VAL A 13 4.58 16.05 1.35
CA VAL A 13 3.34 16.60 1.95
C VAL A 13 2.33 15.49 2.20
N SER A 14 2.13 14.56 1.25
CA SER A 14 1.24 13.41 1.44
C SER A 14 1.72 12.47 2.57
N ALA A 15 3.03 12.36 2.80
CA ALA A 15 3.57 11.53 3.85
C ALA A 15 3.56 12.21 5.23
N ARG A 16 3.56 13.55 5.29
CA ARG A 16 3.66 14.34 6.52
C ARG A 16 2.63 13.97 7.61
N PRO A 17 1.33 13.77 7.31
CA PRO A 17 0.35 13.34 8.31
C PRO A 17 0.71 11.98 8.94
N ILE A 18 1.32 11.08 8.17
CA ILE A 18 1.74 9.76 8.65
C ILE A 18 2.95 9.89 9.57
N PHE A 19 3.92 10.73 9.23
CA PHE A 19 5.05 11.04 10.11
C PHE A 19 4.60 11.66 11.43
N GLN A 20 3.73 12.66 11.38
CA GLN A 20 3.28 13.40 12.57
C GLN A 20 2.46 12.53 13.53
N ALA A 21 1.71 11.55 13.00
CA ALA A 21 0.89 10.65 13.78
C ALA A 21 1.48 9.23 13.89
N LYS A 22 2.79 9.03 13.63
CA LYS A 22 3.36 7.69 13.45
C LYS A 22 3.14 6.75 14.63
N ASN A 23 3.27 7.23 15.88
CA ASN A 23 3.05 6.40 17.06
C ASN A 23 1.59 5.92 17.16
N TYR A 24 0.62 6.75 16.74
CA TYR A 24 -0.79 6.37 16.68
C TYR A 24 -1.05 5.33 15.58
N TRP A 25 -0.45 5.52 14.40
CA TRP A 25 -0.58 4.57 13.29
C TRP A 25 -0.01 3.20 13.63
N HIS A 26 1.18 3.15 14.21
CA HIS A 26 1.79 1.93 14.73
C HIS A 26 0.86 1.23 15.71
N LYS A 27 0.37 1.95 16.72
CA LYS A 27 -0.56 1.38 17.72
C LYS A 27 -1.83 0.83 17.07
N SER A 28 -2.40 1.54 16.09
CA SER A 28 -3.61 1.10 15.37
C SER A 28 -3.38 -0.19 14.57
N VAL A 29 -2.26 -0.26 13.84
CA VAL A 29 -1.87 -1.44 13.06
C VAL A 29 -1.62 -2.63 13.98
N TYR A 30 -0.83 -2.47 15.05
CA TYR A 30 -0.57 -3.53 16.02
C TYR A 30 -1.83 -4.00 16.74
N SER A 31 -2.75 -3.10 17.08
CA SER A 31 -4.03 -3.49 17.69
C SER A 31 -4.85 -4.37 16.73
N THR A 32 -4.79 -4.09 15.43
CA THR A 32 -5.46 -4.89 14.40
C THR A 32 -4.80 -6.25 14.23
N LEU A 33 -3.46 -6.31 14.18
CA LEU A 33 -2.70 -7.57 14.12
C LEU A 33 -2.98 -8.44 15.35
N GLU A 34 -2.99 -7.87 16.55
CA GLU A 34 -3.30 -8.59 17.79
C GLU A 34 -4.73 -9.16 17.77
N ALA A 35 -5.71 -8.38 17.32
CA ALA A 35 -7.09 -8.83 17.19
C ALA A 35 -7.21 -9.98 16.17
N ARG A 36 -6.51 -9.89 15.03
CA ARG A 36 -6.46 -10.96 14.01
C ARG A 36 -5.80 -12.23 14.53
N ARG A 37 -4.68 -12.10 15.24
CA ARG A 37 -3.99 -13.23 15.87
C ARG A 37 -4.90 -13.96 16.86
N LYS A 38 -5.66 -13.22 17.67
CA LYS A 38 -6.66 -13.79 18.59
C LYS A 38 -7.79 -14.49 17.84
N ALA A 39 -8.28 -13.91 16.75
CA ALA A 39 -9.36 -14.48 15.95
C ALA A 39 -8.96 -15.78 15.23
N ALA A 40 -7.71 -15.89 14.79
CA ALA A 40 -7.18 -17.05 14.07
C ALA A 40 -7.03 -18.32 14.93
N LYS A 41 -6.95 -18.17 16.26
CA LYS A 41 -6.78 -19.22 17.29
C LYS A 41 -5.47 -20.02 17.23
N GLU A 42 -4.95 -20.28 16.04
CA GLU A 42 -3.71 -21.01 15.77
C GLU A 42 -2.74 -20.13 14.96
N SER A 43 -1.45 -20.27 15.24
CA SER A 43 -0.40 -19.48 14.61
C SER A 43 -0.30 -19.73 13.10
N GLU A 44 -0.56 -20.94 12.66
CA GLU A 44 -0.57 -21.34 11.25
C GLU A 44 -1.70 -20.68 10.48
N ASN A 45 -2.91 -20.65 11.08
CA ASN A 45 -4.06 -19.96 10.51
C ASN A 45 -3.81 -18.45 10.45
N TYR A 46 -3.19 -17.90 11.49
CA TYR A 46 -2.81 -16.48 11.50
C TYR A 46 -1.77 -16.16 10.42
N ALA A 47 -0.74 -16.99 10.27
CA ALA A 47 0.28 -16.84 9.24
C ALA A 47 -0.33 -16.91 7.84
N LEU A 48 -1.28 -17.82 7.59
CA LEU A 48 -1.99 -17.90 6.32
C LEU A 48 -2.85 -16.66 6.05
N ALA A 49 -3.57 -16.17 7.07
CA ALA A 49 -4.34 -14.92 6.99
C ALA A 49 -3.44 -13.71 6.67
N LEU A 50 -2.30 -13.59 7.33
CA LEU A 50 -1.33 -12.52 7.06
C LEU A 50 -0.80 -12.57 5.63
N LYS A 51 -0.48 -13.76 5.10
CA LYS A 51 -0.06 -13.90 3.69
C LYS A 51 -1.15 -13.39 2.74
N ALA A 52 -2.41 -13.74 2.99
CA ALA A 52 -3.53 -13.28 2.17
C ALA A 52 -3.65 -11.75 2.20
N ASP A 53 -3.64 -11.17 3.39
CA ASP A 53 -3.69 -9.71 3.59
C ASP A 53 -2.54 -8.99 2.88
N ILE A 54 -1.31 -9.50 2.99
CA ILE A 54 -0.13 -8.92 2.34
C ILE A 54 -0.27 -8.95 0.82
N VAL A 55 -0.76 -10.04 0.24
CA VAL A 55 -1.02 -10.13 -1.21
C VAL A 55 -2.08 -9.12 -1.64
N SER A 56 -3.18 -9.04 -0.89
CA SER A 56 -4.26 -8.07 -1.13
C SER A 56 -3.72 -6.64 -1.16
N ILE A 57 -2.92 -6.27 -0.17
CA ILE A 57 -2.32 -4.93 -0.05
C ILE A 57 -1.31 -4.66 -1.18
N LYS A 58 -0.52 -5.66 -1.61
CA LYS A 58 0.39 -5.49 -2.75
C LYS A 58 -0.37 -5.26 -4.05
N ARG A 59 -1.44 -6.02 -4.30
CA ARG A 59 -2.32 -5.85 -5.46
C ARG A 59 -2.98 -4.47 -5.49
N LEU A 60 -3.48 -4.02 -4.33
CA LEU A 60 -4.06 -2.70 -4.13
C LEU A 60 -3.08 -1.60 -4.56
N TRP A 61 -1.85 -1.65 -4.08
CA TRP A 61 -0.80 -0.71 -4.43
C TRP A 61 -0.51 -0.62 -5.92
N GLU A 62 -0.34 -1.77 -6.59
CA GLU A 62 -0.06 -1.80 -8.02
C GLU A 62 -1.21 -1.19 -8.83
N LYS A 63 -2.45 -1.47 -8.44
CA LYS A 63 -3.64 -0.90 -9.08
C LYS A 63 -3.75 0.60 -8.83
N GLN A 64 -3.45 1.08 -7.62
CA GLN A 64 -3.44 2.50 -7.30
C GLN A 64 -2.40 3.26 -8.13
N LEU A 65 -1.18 2.74 -8.26
CA LEU A 65 -0.16 3.35 -9.12
C LEU A 65 -0.59 3.39 -10.60
N LYS A 66 -1.19 2.30 -11.12
CA LYS A 66 -1.74 2.25 -12.49
C LYS A 66 -2.83 3.30 -12.72
N VAL A 67 -3.64 3.61 -11.70
CA VAL A 67 -4.66 4.65 -11.80
C VAL A 67 -4.03 6.04 -11.86
N ILE A 68 -3.03 6.34 -11.03
CA ILE A 68 -2.27 7.60 -11.11
C ILE A 68 -1.62 7.72 -12.50
N GLU A 69 -1.01 6.65 -12.99
CA GLU A 69 -0.43 6.59 -14.32
C GLU A 69 -1.46 6.88 -15.42
N LYS A 70 -2.64 6.26 -15.32
CA LYS A 70 -3.73 6.47 -16.28
C LYS A 70 -4.17 7.94 -16.28
N TRP A 71 -4.46 8.53 -15.12
CA TRP A 71 -4.88 9.92 -15.03
C TRP A 71 -3.82 10.89 -15.56
N ALA A 72 -2.55 10.59 -15.33
CA ALA A 72 -1.43 11.36 -15.86
C ALA A 72 -1.33 11.28 -17.39
N ARG A 73 -1.54 10.09 -17.98
CA ARG A 73 -1.56 9.89 -19.44
C ARG A 73 -2.76 10.53 -20.11
N ASP A 74 -3.93 10.43 -19.47
CA ASP A 74 -5.18 11.00 -19.95
C ASP A 74 -5.24 12.53 -19.71
N GLU A 75 -4.22 13.09 -19.03
CA GLU A 75 -4.14 14.48 -18.57
C GLU A 75 -5.44 14.93 -17.87
N LYS A 76 -6.04 14.00 -17.11
CA LYS A 76 -7.33 14.20 -16.45
C LYS A 76 -7.32 13.56 -15.07
N ILE A 77 -7.32 14.40 -14.05
CA ILE A 77 -7.60 13.99 -12.66
C ILE A 77 -9.11 14.06 -12.45
N PRO A 78 -9.77 12.96 -12.05
CA PRO A 78 -11.20 12.95 -11.79
C PRO A 78 -11.63 13.82 -10.61
N ASP A 79 -12.94 13.97 -10.42
CA ASP A 79 -13.48 14.60 -9.22
C ASP A 79 -13.46 13.67 -8.00
N THR A 80 -13.71 14.23 -6.82
CA THR A 80 -13.66 13.52 -5.54
C THR A 80 -14.55 12.27 -5.52
N ASP A 81 -15.74 12.34 -6.10
CA ASP A 81 -16.68 11.22 -6.13
C ASP A 81 -16.17 10.09 -7.04
N GLU A 82 -15.61 10.42 -8.19
CA GLU A 82 -15.03 9.45 -9.12
C GLU A 82 -13.74 8.83 -8.56
N ILE A 83 -12.91 9.63 -7.87
CA ILE A 83 -11.73 9.14 -7.15
C ILE A 83 -12.13 8.17 -6.05
N GLY A 84 -13.11 8.53 -5.22
CA GLY A 84 -13.63 7.68 -4.15
C GLY A 84 -14.13 6.34 -4.68
N ARG A 85 -14.99 6.36 -5.70
CA ARG A 85 -15.48 5.14 -6.36
C ARG A 85 -14.35 4.31 -6.98
N THR A 86 -13.34 4.96 -7.55
CA THR A 86 -12.18 4.27 -8.13
C THR A 86 -11.40 3.52 -7.05
N ILE A 87 -11.12 4.17 -5.92
CA ILE A 87 -10.41 3.57 -4.78
C ILE A 87 -11.23 2.40 -4.22
N GLU A 88 -12.52 2.59 -3.95
CA GLU A 88 -13.41 1.53 -3.45
C GLU A 88 -13.46 0.31 -4.38
N ASN A 89 -13.52 0.53 -5.69
CA ASN A 89 -13.50 -0.55 -6.67
C ASN A 89 -12.16 -1.31 -6.64
N ILE A 90 -11.03 -0.61 -6.59
CA ILE A 90 -9.71 -1.24 -6.51
C ILE A 90 -9.58 -2.05 -5.22
N GLU A 91 -10.01 -1.50 -4.08
CA GLU A 91 -10.00 -2.20 -2.80
C GLU A 91 -10.80 -3.49 -2.88
N ARG A 92 -12.04 -3.43 -3.41
CA ARG A 92 -12.88 -4.62 -3.60
C ARG A 92 -12.20 -5.66 -4.49
N GLU A 93 -11.63 -5.26 -5.63
CA GLU A 93 -10.99 -6.18 -6.56
C GLU A 93 -9.61 -6.68 -6.09
N SER A 94 -9.08 -6.13 -5.00
CA SER A 94 -7.80 -6.58 -4.42
C SER A 94 -8.01 -7.52 -3.24
N LYS A 95 -9.25 -7.65 -2.74
CA LYS A 95 -9.56 -8.54 -1.63
C LYS A 95 -9.22 -9.98 -1.95
N THR A 96 -8.68 -10.65 -0.95
CA THR A 96 -8.32 -12.05 -1.00
C THR A 96 -9.17 -12.86 -0.05
N GLU A 97 -9.42 -14.11 -0.41
CA GLU A 97 -9.99 -15.10 0.49
C GLU A 97 -9.09 -16.35 0.56
N ILE A 98 -9.30 -17.15 1.61
CA ILE A 98 -8.58 -18.40 1.85
C ILE A 98 -9.54 -19.55 1.59
N MET A 99 -9.32 -20.28 0.49
CA MET A 99 -10.05 -21.50 0.15
C MET A 99 -9.19 -22.72 0.51
N GLY A 100 -9.49 -23.35 1.64
CA GLY A 100 -8.64 -24.40 2.20
C GLY A 100 -7.30 -23.82 2.64
N ASN A 101 -6.20 -24.25 1.99
CA ASN A 101 -4.85 -23.73 2.25
C ASN A 101 -4.32 -22.84 1.12
N LYS A 102 -5.21 -22.38 0.21
CA LYS A 102 -4.83 -21.55 -0.93
C LYS A 102 -5.41 -20.15 -0.77
N ILE A 103 -4.59 -19.18 -1.11
CA ILE A 103 -4.97 -17.77 -1.22
C ILE A 103 -5.43 -17.53 -2.65
N ILE A 104 -6.60 -16.92 -2.82
CA ILE A 104 -7.13 -16.45 -4.11
C ILE A 104 -7.71 -15.04 -3.92
N PHE A 105 -7.95 -14.32 -5.02
CA PHE A 105 -8.71 -13.08 -4.94
C PHE A 105 -10.22 -13.39 -4.92
N GLU A 106 -11.02 -12.58 -4.20
CA GLU A 106 -12.49 -12.73 -4.10
C GLU A 106 -13.18 -12.57 -5.46
N ASN A 107 -12.53 -11.91 -6.42
CA ASN A 107 -12.99 -11.78 -7.81
C ASN A 107 -12.62 -12.99 -8.69
N GLU A 108 -12.18 -14.10 -8.08
CA GLU A 108 -11.70 -15.34 -8.71
C GLU A 108 -10.38 -15.20 -9.52
N ASP A 109 -9.71 -14.05 -9.48
CA ASP A 109 -8.36 -13.92 -10.04
C ASP A 109 -7.39 -14.83 -9.28
N LYS A 110 -6.50 -15.46 -10.04
CA LYS A 110 -5.38 -16.22 -9.48
C LYS A 110 -4.21 -15.29 -9.20
N LEU A 111 -3.45 -15.62 -8.17
CA LEU A 111 -2.15 -14.99 -7.94
C LEU A 111 -1.26 -15.23 -9.16
N ASN A 112 -0.58 -14.17 -9.59
CA ASN A 112 0.46 -14.25 -10.60
C ASN A 112 1.76 -14.79 -9.98
N ARG A 113 2.78 -15.01 -10.81
CA ARG A 113 4.06 -15.56 -10.37
C ARG A 113 4.75 -14.68 -9.34
N ASP A 114 4.79 -13.37 -9.53
CA ASP A 114 5.48 -12.44 -8.64
C ASP A 114 4.80 -12.38 -7.27
N GLU A 115 3.47 -12.43 -7.24
CA GLU A 115 2.65 -12.50 -6.02
C GLU A 115 2.91 -13.81 -5.25
N LEU A 116 3.02 -14.94 -5.97
CA LEU A 116 3.37 -16.24 -5.39
C LEU A 116 4.79 -16.26 -4.84
N ASP A 117 5.78 -15.88 -5.66
CA ASP A 117 7.19 -15.84 -5.29
C ASP A 117 7.40 -14.95 -4.05
N PHE A 118 6.66 -13.84 -3.95
CA PHE A 118 6.70 -12.95 -2.81
C PHE A 118 6.21 -13.61 -1.50
N ILE A 119 5.12 -14.38 -1.52
CA ILE A 119 4.63 -15.06 -0.29
C ILE A 119 5.37 -16.37 0.00
N GLU A 120 6.00 -16.97 -1.00
CA GLU A 120 6.85 -18.14 -0.85
C GLU A 120 8.16 -17.81 -0.12
N ARG A 121 8.64 -16.55 -0.20
CA ARG A 121 9.83 -16.12 0.55
C ARG A 121 9.73 -16.40 2.05
N TYR A 122 8.53 -16.30 2.63
CA TYR A 122 8.31 -16.59 4.05
C TYR A 122 8.52 -18.06 4.39
N SER A 123 8.36 -18.97 3.43
CA SER A 123 8.59 -20.40 3.65
C SER A 123 10.06 -20.74 3.89
N SER A 124 10.98 -19.83 3.55
CA SER A 124 12.42 -19.97 3.85
C SER A 124 12.76 -19.74 5.33
N ILE A 125 11.84 -19.15 6.11
CA ILE A 125 12.01 -18.94 7.55
C ILE A 125 11.42 -20.16 8.27
N GLU A 126 12.27 -20.98 8.88
CA GLU A 126 11.88 -22.25 9.50
C GLU A 126 11.01 -22.04 10.76
N ASP A 127 11.40 -21.13 11.65
CA ASP A 127 10.65 -20.82 12.85
C ASP A 127 9.37 -20.05 12.54
N LEU A 128 8.23 -20.55 13.01
CA LEU A 128 6.93 -19.96 12.73
C LEU A 128 6.75 -18.58 13.37
N ASN A 129 7.33 -18.34 14.56
CA ASN A 129 7.20 -17.04 15.22
C ASN A 129 8.04 -15.98 14.53
N GLU A 130 9.28 -16.31 14.14
CA GLU A 130 10.13 -15.44 13.31
C GLU A 130 9.44 -15.13 11.98
N ARG A 131 8.86 -16.15 11.34
CA ARG A 131 8.12 -16.00 10.09
C ARG A 131 6.94 -15.04 10.24
N ILE A 132 6.16 -15.20 11.31
CA ILE A 132 5.04 -14.29 11.63
C ILE A 132 5.54 -12.88 11.88
N ALA A 133 6.62 -12.71 12.65
CA ALA A 133 7.18 -11.40 12.94
C ALA A 133 7.62 -10.68 11.64
N SER A 134 8.29 -11.39 10.71
CA SER A 134 8.62 -10.83 9.40
C SER A 134 7.39 -10.44 8.58
N MET A 135 6.32 -11.25 8.61
CA MET A 135 5.06 -10.90 7.94
C MET A 135 4.40 -9.67 8.56
N GLU A 136 4.39 -9.55 9.89
CA GLU A 136 3.84 -8.39 10.60
C GLU A 136 4.62 -7.10 10.28
N GLU A 137 5.94 -7.19 10.14
CA GLU A 137 6.81 -6.08 9.71
C GLU A 137 6.47 -5.63 8.28
N ASP A 138 6.38 -6.57 7.33
CA ASP A 138 5.97 -6.24 5.96
C ASP A 138 4.55 -5.68 5.90
N TYR A 139 3.63 -6.24 6.67
CA TYR A 139 2.25 -5.75 6.77
C TYR A 139 2.25 -4.30 7.23
N LEU A 140 2.98 -3.97 8.30
CA LEU A 140 3.11 -2.60 8.80
C LEU A 140 3.67 -1.67 7.72
N TYR A 141 4.77 -2.05 7.06
CA TYR A 141 5.37 -1.27 5.99
C TYR A 141 4.36 -0.98 4.87
N PHE A 142 3.66 -1.99 4.40
CA PHE A 142 2.71 -1.82 3.31
C PHE A 142 1.49 -0.99 3.73
N ARG A 143 1.00 -1.13 4.96
CA ARG A 143 -0.09 -0.27 5.47
C ARG A 143 0.33 1.19 5.53
N ILE A 144 1.53 1.49 6.01
CA ILE A 144 2.07 2.86 6.01
C ILE A 144 2.11 3.42 4.58
N ARG A 145 2.65 2.65 3.63
CA ARG A 145 2.72 3.01 2.22
C ARG A 145 1.32 3.29 1.64
N ASP A 146 0.34 2.44 1.92
CA ASP A 146 -1.04 2.59 1.46
C ASP A 146 -1.68 3.89 2.00
N TYR A 147 -1.42 4.27 3.26
CA TYR A 147 -1.91 5.53 3.79
C TYR A 147 -1.28 6.75 3.10
N ILE A 148 0.00 6.69 2.75
CA ILE A 148 0.66 7.78 2.03
C ILE A 148 0.04 7.96 0.64
N ILE A 149 -0.25 6.89 -0.09
CA ILE A 149 -0.88 6.99 -1.41
C ILE A 149 -2.35 7.44 -1.34
N LEU A 150 -3.09 7.09 -0.29
CA LEU A 150 -4.42 7.65 -0.05
C LEU A 150 -4.37 9.18 0.17
N ASN A 151 -3.41 9.67 0.95
CA ASN A 151 -3.19 11.11 1.10
C ASN A 151 -2.74 11.76 -0.22
N LEU A 152 -1.99 11.03 -1.05
CA LEU A 152 -1.62 11.49 -2.38
C LEU A 152 -2.86 11.66 -3.27
N PHE A 153 -3.78 10.69 -3.30
CA PHE A 153 -5.05 10.82 -4.03
C PHE A 153 -5.82 12.08 -3.64
N GLN A 154 -5.94 12.34 -2.34
CA GLN A 154 -6.59 13.55 -1.84
C GLN A 154 -5.87 14.82 -2.32
N PHE A 155 -4.53 14.85 -2.24
CA PHE A 155 -3.78 16.02 -2.69
C PHE A 155 -3.94 16.27 -4.20
N LEU A 156 -3.87 15.22 -5.02
CA LEU A 156 -4.04 15.30 -6.47
C LEU A 156 -5.41 15.88 -6.82
N GLU A 157 -6.43 15.50 -6.07
CA GLU A 157 -7.80 16.00 -6.22
C GLU A 157 -7.91 17.49 -5.87
N GLU A 158 -7.36 17.91 -4.73
CA GLU A 158 -7.43 19.29 -4.26
C GLU A 158 -6.59 20.26 -5.11
N ASN A 159 -5.61 19.74 -5.87
CA ASN A 159 -4.62 20.54 -6.62
C ASN A 159 -4.53 20.16 -8.10
N ARG A 160 -5.65 19.86 -8.77
CA ARG A 160 -5.68 19.21 -10.10
C ARG A 160 -4.79 19.84 -11.16
N GLU A 161 -4.85 21.16 -11.35
CA GLU A 161 -4.05 21.84 -12.38
C GLU A 161 -2.55 21.67 -12.13
N MET A 162 -2.10 21.89 -10.90
CA MET A 162 -0.71 21.70 -10.51
C MET A 162 -0.32 20.23 -10.62
N ALA A 163 -1.16 19.32 -10.14
CA ALA A 163 -0.93 17.88 -10.19
C ALA A 163 -0.76 17.38 -11.63
N LEU A 164 -1.60 17.81 -12.56
CA LEU A 164 -1.45 17.50 -13.99
C LEU A 164 -0.15 18.03 -14.56
N SER A 165 0.24 19.26 -14.20
CA SER A 165 1.51 19.84 -14.66
C SER A 165 2.74 19.04 -14.19
N ILE A 166 2.66 18.44 -12.99
CA ILE A 166 3.72 17.62 -12.39
C ILE A 166 3.75 16.23 -13.02
N LEU A 167 2.59 15.59 -13.17
CA LEU A 167 2.47 14.21 -13.62
C LEU A 167 2.66 14.02 -15.14
N SER A 168 2.26 15.00 -15.94
CA SER A 168 2.31 14.96 -17.42
C SER A 168 3.73 14.98 -18.00
N GLY A 169 3.85 14.52 -19.26
CA GLY A 169 5.10 14.43 -20.00
C GLY A 169 5.70 13.03 -19.93
N ASN A 170 6.68 12.80 -19.05
CA ASN A 170 7.32 11.48 -18.88
C ASN A 170 6.62 10.65 -17.81
N VAL A 171 5.36 10.29 -18.09
CA VAL A 171 4.47 9.66 -17.12
C VAL A 171 5.08 8.40 -16.46
N PRO A 172 5.67 7.44 -17.19
CA PRO A 172 6.23 6.24 -16.54
C PRO A 172 7.32 6.57 -15.51
N GLN A 173 8.25 7.47 -15.84
CA GLN A 173 9.32 7.89 -14.93
C GLN A 173 8.78 8.68 -13.74
N ASN A 174 7.75 9.51 -13.95
CA ASN A 174 7.13 10.26 -12.86
C ASN A 174 6.43 9.33 -11.86
N VAL A 175 5.69 8.33 -12.34
CA VAL A 175 5.01 7.34 -11.48
C VAL A 175 6.01 6.46 -10.74
N GLU A 176 7.08 6.02 -11.40
CA GLU A 176 8.19 5.31 -10.77
C GLU A 176 8.81 6.14 -9.64
N LYS A 177 9.09 7.42 -9.90
CA LYS A 177 9.62 8.33 -8.89
C LYS A 177 8.67 8.52 -7.70
N ILE A 178 7.35 8.63 -7.95
CA ILE A 178 6.35 8.69 -6.88
C ILE A 178 6.41 7.41 -6.04
N SER A 179 6.41 6.25 -6.69
CA SER A 179 6.52 4.94 -6.04
C SER A 179 7.76 4.87 -5.13
N ASP A 180 8.92 5.25 -5.65
CA ASP A 180 10.19 5.25 -4.92
C ASP A 180 10.18 6.17 -3.71
N LEU A 181 9.65 7.39 -3.88
CA LEU A 181 9.55 8.36 -2.79
C LEU A 181 8.59 7.88 -1.70
N ILE A 182 7.42 7.36 -2.08
CA ILE A 182 6.47 6.80 -1.11
C ILE A 182 7.13 5.66 -0.33
N CYS A 183 7.81 4.73 -1.01
CA CYS A 183 8.54 3.63 -0.37
C CYS A 183 9.62 4.15 0.59
N LYS A 184 10.39 5.17 0.19
CA LYS A 184 11.40 5.83 1.03
C LYS A 184 10.78 6.46 2.28
N HIS A 185 9.64 7.14 2.14
CA HIS A 185 8.94 7.72 3.28
C HIS A 185 8.33 6.65 4.20
N ALA A 186 7.75 5.58 3.63
CA ALA A 186 7.24 4.45 4.39
C ALA A 186 8.35 3.79 5.23
N ASN A 187 9.53 3.57 4.65
CA ASN A 187 10.70 3.06 5.37
C ASN A 187 11.10 3.95 6.55
N ARG A 188 11.07 5.27 6.40
CA ARG A 188 11.37 6.20 7.50
C ARG A 188 10.31 6.16 8.61
N CYS A 189 9.07 5.78 8.29
CA CYS A 189 7.97 5.62 9.24
C CYS A 189 7.95 4.25 9.92
N MET A 190 8.79 3.29 9.52
CA MET A 190 8.83 1.95 10.12
C MET A 190 9.32 1.94 11.57
N TYR A 191 9.98 3.01 12.02
CA TYR A 191 10.52 3.10 13.37
C TYR A 191 9.81 4.22 14.14
N ILE A 192 9.23 3.85 15.29
CA ILE A 192 8.64 4.81 16.24
C ILE A 192 9.72 5.75 16.77
N ASP A 193 9.34 6.95 17.18
CA ASP A 193 10.24 7.79 17.96
C ASP A 193 10.33 7.16 19.34
N LEU A 194 11.55 6.84 19.78
CA LEU A 194 11.80 6.50 21.16
C LEU A 194 11.54 7.77 21.98
N GLU A 195 10.52 7.74 22.84
CA GLU A 195 10.27 8.78 23.85
C GLU A 195 11.43 8.89 24.84
#